data_AF-A0A8S1XCD4-F1
#
_entry.id   AF-A0A8S1XCD4-F1
#
_cell.length_a   1.000
_cell.length_b   1.000
_cell.length_c   1.000
_cell.angle_alpha   90.00
_cell.angle_beta   90.00
_cell.angle_gamma   90.00
#
_symmetry.space_group_name_H-M   'P 1'
#
loop_
_entity.id
_entity.type
_entity.pdbx_description
1 polymer ?
#
loop_
_entity_poly.entity_id
_entity_poly.type
_entity_poly.pdbx_seq_one_letter_code
_entity_poly.pdbx_strand_id
1 'polypeptide(L)'
;MKILILILIWMIECQGSDYSFIQIMDYNQEFDSIRIKVYTKKLDKDNPNHKLFKKLIKSASHFTEDTYKVKRSKNNIVLNVKQCHHIKVPKQHRKKGIKNADFILYVTETDIAESWIAKSSPCLYDQNYRPVAGQIILNNYHFQKNLNELDKYERLGTIVHEFTHTLGFHRRIIDHFNMTEMIQDKLYLKSPGIIEYAKQYFNCSSLQYLPLEDDGGPTAQFSHFEKMTFNQEIMTGTASRDTVYSKFTMLVLQDTGIYQANLNKAGRYEWGMNQGCLAAQGGCDSPTICKLAKNERFCSYNYQHIQFCKPSQKLAECGLVTALTDCNKKRCFNYQDSSTLLHKAKCFKSKCTSLGIRVKYKGEVQYCQSDFATISFNDQIIQCPVFKDFCNDYSLCNNRGKLIDGKCQCDLGFKGKKCKKLL
;
A
#
# COMPACT_ATOMS: atom_id res chain seq x y z
N MET A 1 21.50 6.41 -34.80
CA MET A 1 22.63 6.73 -33.90
C MET A 1 22.28 7.67 -32.74
N LYS A 2 21.41 8.70 -32.91
CA LYS A 2 20.95 9.57 -31.80
C LYS A 2 19.90 8.95 -30.85
N ILE A 3 19.25 7.85 -31.25
CA ILE A 3 18.25 7.14 -30.42
C ILE A 3 18.89 6.12 -29.46
N LEU A 4 20.04 5.53 -29.82
CA LEU A 4 20.79 4.62 -28.93
C LEU A 4 21.45 5.35 -27.74
N ILE A 5 21.82 6.63 -27.90
CA ILE A 5 22.50 7.42 -26.86
C ILE A 5 21.53 7.83 -25.73
N LEU A 6 20.22 8.02 -26.03
CA LEU A 6 19.20 8.30 -25.01
C LEU A 6 18.84 7.08 -24.16
N ILE A 7 18.92 5.87 -24.73
CA ILE A 7 18.67 4.61 -24.01
C ILE A 7 19.85 4.29 -23.07
N LEU A 8 21.08 4.61 -23.47
CA LEU A 8 22.27 4.46 -22.62
C LEU A 8 22.28 5.43 -21.42
N ILE A 9 21.65 6.60 -21.50
CA ILE A 9 21.49 7.51 -20.36
C ILE A 9 20.45 6.97 -19.36
N TRP A 10 19.43 6.24 -19.83
CA TRP A 10 18.39 5.63 -18.99
C TRP A 10 18.87 4.38 -18.23
N MET A 11 19.84 3.64 -18.76
CA MET A 11 20.42 2.47 -18.07
C MET A 11 21.32 2.84 -16.88
N ILE A 12 21.84 4.07 -16.83
CA ILE A 12 22.79 4.51 -15.80
C ILE A 12 22.06 4.99 -14.52
N GLU A 13 20.82 5.46 -14.60
CA GLU A 13 20.12 6.07 -13.46
C GLU A 13 19.64 5.09 -12.37
N CYS A 14 19.74 3.78 -12.58
CA CYS A 14 19.54 2.78 -11.52
C CYS A 14 20.64 1.72 -11.40
N GLN A 15 21.61 1.66 -12.33
CA GLN A 15 22.72 0.70 -12.26
C GLN A 15 24.12 1.32 -12.16
N GLY A 16 24.25 2.65 -12.13
CA GLY A 16 25.58 3.26 -12.00
C GLY A 16 25.54 4.72 -11.59
N SER A 17 25.33 4.99 -10.30
CA SER A 17 25.92 6.18 -9.69
C SER A 17 26.43 5.84 -8.31
N ASP A 18 27.73 6.09 -8.10
CA ASP A 18 28.44 5.95 -6.85
C ASP A 18 27.68 6.65 -5.70
N TYR A 19 27.06 5.87 -4.81
CA TYR A 19 26.59 6.37 -3.51
C TYR A 19 27.50 5.88 -2.38
N SER A 20 28.82 5.99 -2.57
CA SER A 20 29.78 5.81 -1.48
C SER A 20 29.93 7.10 -0.69
N PHE A 21 28.87 7.52 0.00
CA PHE A 21 28.98 8.48 1.10
C PHE A 21 28.17 7.97 2.27
N ILE A 22 28.76 7.01 2.97
CA ILE A 22 28.36 6.59 4.31
C ILE A 22 28.44 7.82 5.22
N GLN A 23 27.29 8.30 5.68
CA GLN A 23 27.28 9.27 6.77
C GLN A 23 27.49 8.53 8.09
N ILE A 24 28.55 8.84 8.83
CA ILE A 24 28.76 8.28 10.16
C ILE A 24 27.83 8.96 11.16
N MET A 25 27.00 8.16 11.83
CA MET A 25 25.97 8.60 12.77
C MET A 25 26.16 7.95 14.13
N ASP A 26 26.05 8.73 15.20
CA ASP A 26 26.00 8.20 16.57
C ASP A 26 24.53 8.03 16.98
N TYR A 27 24.16 6.79 17.30
CA TYR A 27 22.80 6.40 17.60
C TYR A 27 22.55 6.24 19.09
N ASN A 28 21.36 6.62 19.53
CA ASN A 28 20.86 6.23 20.84
C ASN A 28 20.64 4.71 20.91
N GLN A 29 20.59 4.16 22.12
CA GLN A 29 20.34 2.73 22.32
C GLN A 29 18.87 2.37 22.06
N GLU A 30 17.95 3.24 22.52
CA GLU A 30 16.50 3.01 22.46
C GLU A 30 15.85 3.46 21.16
N PHE A 31 14.76 2.78 20.80
CA PHE A 31 13.90 3.13 19.69
C PHE A 31 12.89 4.21 20.08
N ASP A 32 12.79 5.27 19.27
CA ASP A 32 11.81 6.34 19.41
C ASP A 32 11.20 6.66 18.04
N SER A 33 10.02 7.30 18.01
CA SER A 33 9.34 7.65 16.76
C SER A 33 10.29 8.38 15.80
N ILE A 34 10.31 7.94 14.54
CA ILE A 34 11.15 8.56 13.51
C ILE A 34 10.77 10.04 13.35
N ARG A 35 11.78 10.93 13.23
CA ARG A 35 11.56 12.35 12.95
C ARG A 35 11.82 12.62 11.47
N ILE A 36 10.79 13.05 10.75
CA ILE A 36 10.89 13.27 9.30
C ILE A 36 10.91 14.77 9.01
N LYS A 37 11.90 15.22 8.22
CA LYS A 37 11.92 16.59 7.69
C LYS A 37 11.59 16.60 6.20
N VAL A 38 10.40 17.13 5.89
CA VAL A 38 9.90 17.26 4.53
C VAL A 38 10.25 18.63 3.94
N TYR A 39 10.84 18.65 2.76
CA TYR A 39 11.19 19.86 2.01
C TYR A 39 10.40 19.94 0.70
N THR A 40 9.39 20.81 0.66
CA THR A 40 8.52 21.02 -0.50
C THR A 40 8.83 22.33 -1.25
N LYS A 41 10.02 22.90 -1.09
CA LYS A 41 10.37 24.22 -1.67
C LYS A 41 10.37 24.21 -3.21
N LYS A 42 10.49 23.03 -3.81
CA LYS A 42 10.52 22.81 -5.25
C LYS A 42 9.16 22.51 -5.87
N LEU A 43 8.10 22.45 -5.07
CA LEU A 43 6.74 22.45 -5.61
C LEU A 43 6.42 23.85 -6.15
N ASP A 44 5.86 23.92 -7.35
CA ASP A 44 5.41 25.17 -7.93
C ASP A 44 4.26 25.74 -7.09
N LYS A 45 4.35 27.02 -6.75
CA LYS A 45 3.32 27.69 -5.94
C LYS A 45 2.06 27.96 -6.76
N ASP A 46 2.20 28.08 -8.07
CA ASP A 46 1.12 28.42 -9.00
C ASP A 46 0.42 27.16 -9.52
N ASN A 47 0.99 25.98 -9.27
CA ASN A 47 0.36 24.71 -9.54
C ASN A 47 -0.97 24.57 -8.77
N PRO A 48 -2.10 24.28 -9.45
CA PRO A 48 -3.40 24.12 -8.80
C PRO A 48 -3.42 23.02 -7.73
N ASN A 49 -2.53 22.03 -7.83
CA ASN A 49 -2.42 20.91 -6.90
C ASN A 49 -1.46 21.16 -5.73
N HIS A 50 -0.76 22.30 -5.67
CA HIS A 50 0.24 22.60 -4.64
C HIS A 50 -0.24 22.36 -3.20
N LYS A 51 -1.45 22.83 -2.88
CA LYS A 51 -2.07 22.63 -1.55
C LYS A 51 -2.39 21.15 -1.29
N LEU A 52 -2.86 20.44 -2.31
CA LEU A 52 -3.17 19.02 -2.22
C LEU A 52 -1.90 18.19 -2.00
N PHE A 53 -0.85 18.44 -2.77
CA PHE A 53 0.46 17.77 -2.62
C PHE A 53 1.04 17.94 -1.23
N LYS A 54 1.05 19.17 -0.70
CA LYS A 54 1.48 19.42 0.68
C LYS A 54 0.66 18.64 1.69
N LYS A 55 -0.67 18.57 1.51
CA LYS A 55 -1.56 17.82 2.39
C LYS A 55 -1.27 16.31 2.33
N LEU A 56 -1.14 15.75 1.14
CA LEU A 56 -0.88 14.32 0.92
C LEU A 56 0.47 13.90 1.49
N ILE A 57 1.54 14.63 1.16
CA ILE A 57 2.89 14.35 1.69
C ILE A 57 2.92 14.47 3.21
N LYS A 58 2.30 15.51 3.79
CA LYS A 58 2.23 15.64 5.24
C LYS A 58 1.51 14.46 5.88
N SER A 59 0.47 13.95 5.24
CA SER A 59 -0.29 12.81 5.73
C SER A 59 0.50 11.50 5.64
N ALA A 60 1.23 11.28 4.54
CA ALA A 60 2.15 10.16 4.40
C ALA A 60 3.28 10.22 5.45
N SER A 61 3.88 11.41 5.65
CA SER A 61 4.91 11.64 6.66
C SER A 61 4.41 11.31 8.07
N HIS A 62 3.26 11.85 8.48
CA HIS A 62 2.69 11.56 9.80
C HIS A 62 2.35 10.07 9.97
N PHE A 63 1.81 9.43 8.91
CA PHE A 63 1.57 7.99 8.94
C PHE A 63 2.86 7.22 9.20
N THR A 64 3.96 7.56 8.52
CA THR A 64 5.28 6.95 8.74
C THR A 64 5.79 7.19 10.17
N GLU A 65 5.67 8.41 10.70
CA GLU A 65 6.09 8.76 12.08
C GLU A 65 5.33 7.98 13.16
N ASP A 66 4.06 7.68 12.92
CA ASP A 66 3.20 6.86 13.78
C ASP A 66 3.49 5.35 13.66
N THR A 67 4.03 4.93 12.51
CA THR A 67 4.19 3.52 12.12
C THR A 67 5.56 2.98 12.51
N TYR A 68 6.61 3.79 12.40
CA TYR A 68 7.99 3.34 12.62
C TYR A 68 8.71 4.14 13.71
N LYS A 69 9.40 3.40 14.57
CA LYS A 69 10.43 3.91 15.44
C LYS A 69 11.80 3.58 14.87
N VAL A 70 12.80 4.36 15.26
CA VAL A 70 14.20 4.20 14.90
C VAL A 70 15.08 4.52 16.11
N LYS A 71 16.30 3.97 16.14
CA LYS A 71 17.35 4.52 16.99
C LYS A 71 17.72 5.90 16.46
N ARG A 72 17.46 6.95 17.22
CA ARG A 72 17.66 8.35 16.77
C ARG A 72 19.15 8.68 16.72
N SER A 73 19.54 9.47 15.72
CA SER A 73 20.90 10.02 15.69
C SER A 73 21.01 11.23 16.63
N LYS A 74 22.13 11.32 17.34
CA LYS A 74 22.53 12.49 18.13
C LYS A 74 23.06 13.62 17.24
N ASN A 75 23.55 13.28 16.05
CA ASN A 75 24.17 14.20 15.11
C ASN A 75 23.15 14.77 14.12
N ASN A 76 23.49 15.90 13.51
CA ASN A 76 22.73 16.43 12.38
C ASN A 76 22.91 15.51 11.16
N ILE A 77 21.87 15.37 10.33
CA ILE A 77 22.01 14.73 9.00
C ILE A 77 22.70 15.74 8.07
N VAL A 78 23.95 15.47 7.69
CA VAL A 78 24.74 16.31 6.77
C VAL A 78 24.72 15.66 5.41
N LEU A 79 24.13 16.34 4.43
CA LEU A 79 24.06 15.81 3.07
C LEU A 79 25.38 16.10 2.36
N ASN A 80 26.33 15.18 2.48
CA ASN A 80 27.67 15.27 1.87
C ASN A 80 27.66 15.07 0.35
N VAL A 81 26.50 15.24 -0.30
CA VAL A 81 26.29 15.12 -1.73
C VAL A 81 25.84 16.45 -2.31
N LYS A 82 26.31 16.78 -3.52
CA LYS A 82 25.89 18.02 -4.23
C LYS A 82 24.45 17.90 -4.75
N GLN A 83 24.02 16.69 -5.06
CA GLN A 83 22.70 16.36 -5.58
C GLN A 83 22.13 15.14 -4.85
N CYS A 84 20.83 15.14 -4.66
CA CYS A 84 20.03 13.99 -4.24
C CYS A 84 19.10 13.73 -5.42
N HIS A 85 19.49 12.81 -6.30
CA HIS A 85 18.84 12.60 -7.59
C HIS A 85 18.72 13.93 -8.36
N HIS A 86 17.50 14.35 -8.72
CA HIS A 86 17.25 15.56 -9.51
C HIS A 86 17.35 16.87 -8.69
N ILE A 87 17.71 16.79 -7.41
CA ILE A 87 17.65 17.92 -6.48
C ILE A 87 19.04 18.40 -6.12
N LYS A 88 19.35 19.65 -6.50
CA LYS A 88 20.51 20.36 -5.99
C LYS A 88 20.35 20.64 -4.49
N VAL A 89 21.18 19.97 -3.68
CA VAL A 89 21.08 20.05 -2.22
C VAL A 89 21.51 21.44 -1.72
N PRO A 90 20.69 22.13 -0.90
CA PRO A 90 21.01 23.45 -0.37
C PRO A 90 22.37 23.50 0.35
N LYS A 91 23.17 24.55 0.12
CA LYS A 91 24.48 24.75 0.77
C LYS A 91 24.42 24.57 2.30
N GLN A 92 23.33 25.03 2.93
CA GLN A 92 23.13 24.88 4.37
C GLN A 92 23.01 23.42 4.81
N HIS A 93 22.27 22.59 4.08
CA HIS A 93 22.11 21.17 4.39
C HIS A 93 23.43 20.39 4.22
N ARG A 94 24.30 20.84 3.30
CA ARG A 94 25.64 20.25 3.08
C ARG A 94 26.69 20.69 4.09
N LYS A 95 26.58 21.91 4.63
CA LYS A 95 27.58 22.48 5.56
C LYS A 95 27.22 22.31 7.03
N LYS A 96 25.98 22.61 7.39
CA LYS A 96 25.51 22.59 8.80
C LYS A 96 24.71 21.33 9.14
N GLY A 97 24.25 20.62 8.12
CA GLY A 97 23.28 19.54 8.28
C GLY A 97 21.90 20.02 8.73
N ILE A 98 21.01 19.06 8.95
CA ILE A 98 19.66 19.28 9.43
C ILE A 98 19.54 18.65 10.82
N LYS A 99 19.19 19.48 11.79
CA LYS A 99 19.00 19.09 13.19
C LYS A 99 17.64 18.40 13.40
N ASN A 100 17.57 17.58 14.44
CA ASN A 100 16.34 16.93 14.91
C ASN A 100 15.60 16.19 13.78
N ALA A 101 16.35 15.44 12.98
CA ALA A 101 15.86 14.67 11.86
C ALA A 101 16.52 13.29 11.89
N ASP A 102 15.73 12.27 11.57
CA ASP A 102 16.18 10.89 11.41
C ASP A 102 16.02 10.42 9.95
N PHE A 103 15.23 11.18 9.17
CA PHE A 103 15.08 11.03 7.74
C PHE A 103 14.74 12.39 7.10
N ILE A 104 15.29 12.67 5.91
CA ILE A 104 14.98 13.87 5.13
C ILE A 104 14.30 13.47 3.83
N LEU A 105 13.10 13.99 3.62
CA LEU A 105 12.39 13.81 2.36
C LEU A 105 12.40 15.11 1.58
N TYR A 106 12.93 15.07 0.37
CA TYR A 106 12.72 16.13 -0.61
C TYR A 106 11.56 15.80 -1.54
N VAL A 107 10.75 16.81 -1.84
CA VAL A 107 9.60 16.65 -2.73
C VAL A 107 9.72 17.60 -3.91
N THR A 108 9.58 17.04 -5.10
CA THR A 108 9.48 17.74 -6.37
C THR A 108 8.24 17.30 -7.10
N GLU A 109 7.95 17.98 -8.19
CA GLU A 109 6.87 17.64 -9.09
C GLU A 109 7.33 17.72 -10.55
N THR A 110 6.57 17.06 -11.40
CA THR A 110 6.70 17.09 -12.85
C THR A 110 5.31 17.07 -13.47
N ASP A 111 5.20 17.31 -14.77
CA ASP A 111 3.95 17.19 -15.51
C ASP A 111 4.23 16.51 -16.84
N ILE A 112 4.29 15.18 -16.81
CA ILE A 112 4.60 14.37 -17.98
C ILE A 112 3.54 13.28 -18.16
N ALA A 113 3.21 13.00 -19.42
CA ALA A 113 2.22 11.99 -19.81
C ALA A 113 2.77 10.56 -19.70
N GLU A 114 3.28 10.22 -18.53
CA GLU A 114 3.76 8.89 -18.15
C GLU A 114 2.72 8.18 -17.29
N SER A 115 2.77 6.84 -17.24
CA SER A 115 1.77 6.02 -16.53
C SER A 115 1.83 6.11 -14.99
N TRP A 116 2.93 6.57 -14.43
CA TRP A 116 3.16 6.61 -12.98
C TRP A 116 2.65 7.90 -12.33
N ILE A 117 2.02 7.74 -11.16
CA ILE A 117 1.46 8.84 -10.34
C ILE A 117 2.56 9.57 -9.56
N ALA A 118 3.50 8.79 -9.02
CA ALA A 118 4.67 9.28 -8.32
C ALA A 118 5.82 8.29 -8.52
N LYS A 119 7.04 8.75 -8.25
CA LYS A 119 8.26 7.93 -8.21
C LYS A 119 9.13 8.39 -7.07
N SER A 120 9.98 7.51 -6.58
CA SER A 120 10.86 7.83 -5.49
C SER A 120 12.13 7.00 -5.47
N SER A 121 13.11 7.50 -4.75
CA SER A 121 14.31 6.73 -4.45
C SER A 121 15.05 7.36 -3.26
N PRO A 122 15.63 6.54 -2.36
CA PRO A 122 16.62 7.02 -1.40
C PRO A 122 17.88 7.55 -2.11
N CYS A 123 18.53 8.54 -1.52
CA CYS A 123 19.71 9.19 -2.12
C CYS A 123 20.90 9.33 -1.16
N LEU A 124 20.73 9.01 0.13
CA LEU A 124 21.81 9.03 1.11
C LEU A 124 21.57 7.95 2.17
N TYR A 125 22.67 7.30 2.57
CA TYR A 125 22.70 6.21 3.53
C TYR A 125 23.74 6.51 4.61
N ASP A 126 23.53 5.94 5.80
CA ASP A 126 24.52 5.98 6.88
C ASP A 126 25.50 4.79 6.81
N GLN A 127 26.31 4.60 7.87
CA GLN A 127 27.27 3.49 7.97
C GLN A 127 26.65 2.10 8.17
N ASN A 128 25.38 2.05 8.57
CA ASN A 128 24.63 0.82 8.78
C ASN A 128 23.68 0.53 7.61
N TYR A 129 23.91 1.18 6.47
CA TYR A 129 23.08 1.07 5.27
C TYR A 129 21.63 1.52 5.47
N ARG A 130 21.36 2.35 6.48
CA ARG A 130 20.05 2.96 6.73
C ARG A 130 19.84 4.16 5.80
N PRO A 131 18.71 4.23 5.07
CA PRO A 131 18.34 5.44 4.35
C PRO A 131 18.14 6.62 5.32
N VAL A 132 18.82 7.74 5.04
CA VAL A 132 18.71 8.99 5.84
C VAL A 132 18.19 10.17 5.02
N ALA A 133 18.19 10.05 3.68
CA ALA A 133 17.50 11.00 2.81
C ALA A 133 16.97 10.33 1.53
N GLY A 134 15.89 10.88 0.99
CA GLY A 134 15.31 10.45 -0.29
C GLY A 134 14.53 11.55 -1.00
N GLN A 135 14.10 11.23 -2.22
CA GLN A 135 13.26 12.09 -3.06
C GLN A 135 11.94 11.37 -3.38
N ILE A 136 10.83 12.12 -3.37
CA ILE A 136 9.60 11.78 -4.08
C ILE A 136 9.34 12.82 -5.17
N ILE A 137 8.98 12.34 -6.36
CA ILE A 137 8.54 13.12 -7.51
C ILE A 137 7.05 12.85 -7.71
N LEU A 138 6.22 13.89 -7.62
CA LEU A 138 4.78 13.84 -7.87
C LEU A 138 4.48 14.20 -9.34
N ASN A 139 3.68 13.40 -10.05
CA ASN A 139 3.33 13.69 -11.43
C ASN A 139 1.96 14.37 -11.53
N ASN A 140 1.95 15.68 -11.80
CA ASN A 140 0.75 16.51 -11.93
C ASN A 140 -0.27 15.97 -12.92
N TYR A 141 0.19 15.28 -13.98
CA TYR A 141 -0.63 14.65 -14.99
C TYR A 141 -1.76 13.78 -14.40
N HIS A 142 -1.53 13.16 -13.24
CA HIS A 142 -2.46 12.26 -12.56
C HIS A 142 -3.36 12.92 -11.50
N PHE A 143 -3.29 14.24 -11.33
CA PHE A 143 -4.00 15.00 -10.32
C PHE A 143 -4.95 16.02 -10.94
N GLN A 144 -6.03 15.52 -11.53
CA GLN A 144 -7.08 16.36 -12.13
C GLN A 144 -7.93 17.06 -11.04
N LYS A 145 -8.58 18.18 -11.37
CA LYS A 145 -9.34 18.99 -10.39
C LYS A 145 -10.48 18.24 -9.69
N ASN A 146 -11.07 17.22 -10.33
CA ASN A 146 -12.29 16.54 -9.86
C ASN A 146 -12.07 15.05 -9.55
N LEU A 147 -11.01 14.72 -8.81
CA LEU A 147 -10.82 13.34 -8.34
C LEU A 147 -11.97 12.93 -7.40
N ASN A 148 -12.53 11.74 -7.62
CA ASN A 148 -13.47 11.14 -6.69
C ASN A 148 -12.72 10.68 -5.41
N GLU A 149 -13.44 10.27 -4.36
CA GLU A 149 -12.82 9.89 -3.08
C GLU A 149 -11.92 8.64 -3.20
N LEU A 150 -12.26 7.70 -4.09
CA LEU A 150 -11.45 6.51 -4.36
C LEU A 150 -10.12 6.89 -5.01
N ASP A 151 -10.14 7.75 -6.02
CA ASP A 151 -8.93 8.18 -6.71
C ASP A 151 -8.04 8.97 -5.74
N LYS A 152 -8.61 9.82 -4.87
CA LYS A 152 -7.84 10.51 -3.81
C LYS A 152 -7.16 9.52 -2.86
N TYR A 153 -7.86 8.45 -2.47
CA TYR A 153 -7.31 7.39 -1.63
C TYR A 153 -6.19 6.64 -2.36
N GLU A 154 -6.38 6.30 -3.63
CA GLU A 154 -5.36 5.68 -4.49
C GLU A 154 -4.10 6.55 -4.62
N ARG A 155 -4.27 7.87 -4.82
CA ARG A 155 -3.13 8.82 -4.88
C ARG A 155 -2.38 8.89 -3.56
N LEU A 156 -3.08 8.91 -2.42
CA LEU A 156 -2.43 8.84 -1.11
C LEU A 156 -1.69 7.51 -0.93
N GLY A 157 -2.34 6.39 -1.26
CA GLY A 157 -1.73 5.05 -1.20
C GLY A 157 -0.46 4.99 -2.02
N THR A 158 -0.47 5.53 -3.24
CA THR A 158 0.72 5.61 -4.10
C THR A 158 1.82 6.46 -3.47
N ILE A 159 1.48 7.61 -2.87
CA ILE A 159 2.49 8.43 -2.18
C ILE A 159 3.10 7.70 -0.99
N VAL A 160 2.32 6.90 -0.25
CA VAL A 160 2.84 6.08 0.86
C VAL A 160 3.67 4.91 0.37
N HIS A 161 3.30 4.29 -0.75
CA HIS A 161 4.12 3.29 -1.45
C HIS A 161 5.49 3.87 -1.78
N GLU A 162 5.52 5.02 -2.46
CA GLU A 162 6.77 5.72 -2.79
C GLU A 162 7.54 6.13 -1.54
N PHE A 163 6.86 6.63 -0.51
CA PHE A 163 7.51 6.91 0.76
C PHE A 163 8.21 5.67 1.32
N THR A 164 7.58 4.50 1.24
CA THR A 164 8.11 3.23 1.75
C THR A 164 9.34 2.77 0.97
N HIS A 165 9.39 2.99 -0.35
CA HIS A 165 10.63 2.82 -1.13
C HIS A 165 11.76 3.70 -0.58
N THR A 166 11.50 4.97 -0.23
CA THR A 166 12.53 5.84 0.34
C THR A 166 13.05 5.39 1.71
N LEU A 167 12.31 4.54 2.42
CA LEU A 167 12.70 3.91 3.68
C LEU A 167 13.46 2.59 3.49
N GLY A 168 13.60 2.10 2.26
CA GLY A 168 14.41 0.91 1.96
C GLY A 168 13.61 -0.34 1.58
N PHE A 169 12.31 -0.25 1.31
CA PHE A 169 11.62 -1.35 0.64
C PHE A 169 12.03 -1.37 -0.83
N HIS A 170 13.19 -1.88 -1.17
CA HIS A 170 13.62 -2.09 -2.56
C HIS A 170 14.76 -3.11 -2.58
N ARG A 171 14.95 -3.77 -3.72
CA ARG A 171 15.88 -4.90 -3.91
C ARG A 171 17.23 -4.70 -3.22
N ARG A 172 17.90 -3.56 -3.48
CA ARG A 172 19.24 -3.29 -2.94
C ARG A 172 19.35 -3.31 -1.42
N ILE A 173 18.37 -2.77 -0.68
CA ILE A 173 18.39 -2.81 0.79
C ILE A 173 18.09 -4.23 1.27
N ILE A 174 17.05 -4.84 0.71
CA ILE A 174 16.61 -6.19 1.10
C ILE A 174 17.75 -7.21 0.89
N ASP A 175 18.56 -7.04 -0.16
CA ASP A 175 19.74 -7.86 -0.43
C ASP A 175 20.90 -7.59 0.51
N HIS A 176 21.15 -6.32 0.82
CA HIS A 176 22.19 -5.95 1.76
C HIS A 176 22.01 -6.65 3.12
N PHE A 177 20.76 -6.78 3.56
CA PHE A 177 20.40 -7.48 4.80
C PHE A 177 20.21 -9.00 4.62
N ASN A 178 20.60 -9.58 3.47
CA ASN A 178 20.52 -11.01 3.17
C ASN A 178 19.10 -11.59 3.34
N MET A 179 18.08 -10.81 2.96
CA MET A 179 16.67 -11.17 3.15
C MET A 179 16.06 -11.86 1.92
N THR A 180 16.85 -12.16 0.89
CA THR A 180 16.36 -12.73 -0.36
C THR A 180 17.04 -14.03 -0.78
N GLU A 181 16.37 -14.81 -1.61
CA GLU A 181 16.88 -16.06 -2.18
C GLU A 181 16.45 -16.21 -3.63
N MET A 182 17.39 -16.60 -4.50
CA MET A 182 17.11 -16.94 -5.89
C MET A 182 16.84 -18.45 -6.00
N ILE A 183 15.68 -18.82 -6.53
CA ILE A 183 15.27 -20.21 -6.76
C ILE A 183 14.69 -20.28 -8.17
N GLN A 184 15.30 -21.08 -9.06
CA GLN A 184 14.83 -21.27 -10.45
C GLN A 184 14.57 -19.93 -11.18
N ASP A 185 15.55 -19.02 -11.15
CA ASP A 185 15.50 -17.68 -11.75
C ASP A 185 14.40 -16.74 -11.22
N LYS A 186 13.74 -17.13 -10.13
CA LYS A 186 12.80 -16.29 -9.38
C LYS A 186 13.38 -15.89 -8.05
N LEU A 187 12.99 -14.69 -7.62
CA LEU A 187 13.44 -14.15 -6.37
C LEU A 187 12.36 -14.20 -5.30
N TYR A 188 12.78 -14.60 -4.11
CA TYR A 188 11.92 -14.70 -2.95
C TYR A 188 12.47 -13.92 -1.76
N LEU A 189 11.56 -13.43 -0.91
CA LEU A 189 11.86 -13.00 0.45
C LEU A 189 11.95 -14.22 1.38
N LYS A 190 12.93 -14.19 2.29
CA LYS A 190 13.19 -15.25 3.27
C LYS A 190 13.44 -14.76 4.70
N SER A 191 13.19 -13.49 5.00
CA SER A 191 13.55 -12.94 6.30
C SER A 191 12.76 -13.62 7.44
N PRO A 192 13.38 -13.92 8.60
CA PRO A 192 12.74 -14.76 9.61
C PRO A 192 11.39 -14.22 10.13
N GLY A 193 11.30 -12.92 10.41
CA GLY A 193 10.11 -12.30 10.98
C GLY A 193 8.92 -12.32 10.03
N ILE A 194 9.13 -11.96 8.76
CA ILE A 194 8.06 -12.05 7.75
C ILE A 194 7.63 -13.48 7.49
N ILE A 195 8.56 -14.44 7.44
CA ILE A 195 8.23 -15.85 7.17
C ILE A 195 7.45 -16.46 8.33
N GLU A 196 7.83 -16.18 9.59
CA GLU A 196 7.07 -16.62 10.76
C GLU A 196 5.63 -16.07 10.74
N TYR A 197 5.49 -14.78 10.46
CA TYR A 197 4.17 -14.17 10.30
C TYR A 197 3.38 -14.79 9.14
N ALA A 198 4.02 -15.03 8.00
CA ALA A 198 3.39 -15.59 6.81
C ALA A 198 2.89 -17.02 7.04
N LYS A 199 3.66 -17.86 7.74
CA LYS A 199 3.24 -19.22 8.12
C LYS A 199 1.93 -19.21 8.88
N GLN A 200 1.80 -18.33 9.87
CA GLN A 200 0.58 -18.16 10.66
C GLN A 200 -0.54 -17.54 9.82
N TYR A 201 -0.24 -16.51 9.04
CA TYR A 201 -1.21 -15.76 8.25
C TYR A 201 -1.89 -16.61 7.18
N PHE A 202 -1.12 -17.35 6.38
CA PHE A 202 -1.64 -18.21 5.34
C PHE A 202 -2.11 -19.57 5.87
N ASN A 203 -1.80 -19.92 7.13
CA ASN A 203 -1.95 -21.28 7.67
C ASN A 203 -1.15 -22.32 6.86
N CYS A 204 0.15 -22.06 6.70
CA CYS A 204 1.08 -22.91 5.95
C CYS A 204 2.39 -23.06 6.72
N SER A 205 2.54 -24.13 7.52
CA SER A 205 3.71 -24.34 8.38
C SER A 205 5.01 -24.62 7.63
N SER A 206 4.93 -25.17 6.41
CA SER A 206 6.06 -25.49 5.53
C SER A 206 6.58 -24.29 4.72
N LEU A 207 5.94 -23.13 4.80
CA LEU A 207 6.34 -21.94 4.03
C LEU A 207 7.76 -21.48 4.40
N GLN A 208 8.64 -21.36 3.42
CA GLN A 208 10.02 -20.91 3.62
C GLN A 208 10.32 -19.56 2.94
N TYR A 209 9.56 -19.24 1.89
CA TYR A 209 9.84 -18.17 0.96
C TYR A 209 8.55 -17.49 0.53
N LEU A 210 8.60 -16.18 0.27
CA LEU A 210 7.51 -15.41 -0.29
C LEU A 210 7.93 -14.81 -1.64
N PRO A 211 7.14 -14.93 -2.71
CA PRO A 211 7.53 -14.45 -4.02
C PRO A 211 7.62 -12.92 -4.06
N LEU A 212 8.69 -12.41 -4.67
CA LEU A 212 8.80 -11.02 -5.10
C LEU A 212 8.40 -10.90 -6.58
N GLU A 213 7.95 -9.72 -6.96
CA GLU A 213 7.50 -9.42 -8.32
C GLU A 213 8.63 -9.66 -9.34
N ASP A 214 8.36 -10.52 -10.33
CA ASP A 214 9.22 -10.78 -11.50
C ASP A 214 8.79 -9.95 -12.74
N ASP A 215 7.70 -9.19 -12.58
CA ASP A 215 7.12 -8.09 -13.37
C ASP A 215 7.99 -6.89 -13.77
N GLY A 216 7.96 -6.42 -15.03
CA GLY A 216 8.15 -4.98 -15.30
C GLY A 216 9.58 -4.47 -15.53
N GLY A 217 10.53 -5.37 -15.78
CA GLY A 217 11.91 -5.05 -16.19
C GLY A 217 12.88 -4.76 -15.05
N PRO A 218 14.20 -4.60 -15.33
CA PRO A 218 15.28 -4.70 -14.33
C PRO A 218 15.22 -3.69 -13.16
N THR A 219 14.51 -2.58 -13.34
CA THR A 219 14.40 -1.50 -12.33
C THR A 219 13.13 -1.60 -11.47
N ALA A 220 12.10 -2.32 -11.91
CA ALA A 220 10.85 -2.53 -11.18
C ALA A 220 10.74 -3.94 -10.56
N GLN A 221 11.43 -4.90 -11.18
CA GLN A 221 11.55 -6.27 -10.68
C GLN A 221 12.15 -6.27 -9.29
N PHE A 222 11.62 -7.14 -8.44
CA PHE A 222 12.18 -7.49 -7.13
C PHE A 222 12.17 -6.40 -6.05
N SER A 223 11.55 -5.25 -6.32
CA SER A 223 11.31 -4.18 -5.33
C SER A 223 9.87 -4.15 -4.82
N HIS A 224 9.06 -5.14 -5.21
CA HIS A 224 7.64 -5.26 -4.89
C HIS A 224 7.28 -6.68 -4.49
N PHE A 225 6.21 -6.83 -3.72
CA PHE A 225 5.56 -8.12 -3.53
C PHE A 225 4.91 -8.61 -4.84
N GLU A 226 4.94 -9.92 -5.09
CA GLU A 226 4.24 -10.55 -6.20
C GLU A 226 2.72 -10.27 -6.15
N LYS A 227 2.19 -9.63 -7.20
CA LYS A 227 0.78 -9.21 -7.25
C LYS A 227 -0.18 -10.40 -7.14
N MET A 228 0.15 -11.55 -7.72
CA MET A 228 -0.69 -12.76 -7.68
C MET A 228 -0.84 -13.34 -6.28
N THR A 229 0.15 -13.13 -5.42
CA THR A 229 0.11 -13.58 -4.02
C THR A 229 -0.53 -12.51 -3.13
N PHE A 230 -0.12 -11.25 -3.30
CA PHE A 230 -0.42 -10.19 -2.33
C PHE A 230 -1.52 -9.21 -2.73
N ASN A 231 -1.93 -9.17 -4.00
CA ASN A 231 -3.00 -8.34 -4.57
C ASN A 231 -3.14 -6.92 -3.95
N GLN A 232 -4.00 -6.73 -2.94
CA GLN A 232 -4.29 -5.44 -2.31
C GLN A 232 -3.13 -4.86 -1.48
N GLU A 233 -2.05 -5.61 -1.24
CA GLU A 233 -0.89 -5.10 -0.51
C GLU A 233 -0.28 -3.90 -1.23
N ILE A 234 0.04 -2.85 -0.46
CA ILE A 234 0.47 -1.56 -0.98
C ILE A 234 1.79 -1.61 -1.75
N MET A 235 2.70 -2.50 -1.41
CA MET A 235 4.01 -2.66 -2.06
C MET A 235 3.98 -3.68 -3.20
N THR A 236 2.82 -3.92 -3.82
CA THR A 236 2.75 -4.64 -5.10
C THR A 236 3.05 -3.71 -6.29
N GLY A 237 3.60 -4.24 -7.38
CA GLY A 237 4.11 -3.43 -8.51
C GLY A 237 3.05 -2.70 -9.35
N THR A 238 1.76 -2.94 -9.07
CA THR A 238 0.65 -2.21 -9.70
C THR A 238 -0.31 -1.76 -8.60
N ALA A 239 -0.63 -0.47 -8.58
CA ALA A 239 -1.52 0.10 -7.55
C ALA A 239 -2.92 -0.54 -7.57
N SER A 240 -3.45 -0.80 -6.37
CA SER A 240 -4.85 -1.17 -6.16
C SER A 240 -5.63 0.02 -5.58
N ARG A 241 -6.87 0.21 -6.01
CA ARG A 241 -7.77 1.25 -5.48
C ARG A 241 -8.17 1.02 -4.02
N ASP A 242 -8.12 -0.23 -3.58
CA ASP A 242 -8.42 -0.71 -2.23
C ASP A 242 -7.15 -1.18 -1.50
N THR A 243 -6.04 -0.50 -1.76
CA THR A 243 -4.74 -0.88 -1.20
C THR A 243 -4.69 -0.84 0.33
N VAL A 244 -3.90 -1.75 0.91
CA VAL A 244 -3.70 -1.92 2.35
C VAL A 244 -2.22 -1.89 2.70
N TYR A 245 -1.86 -0.99 3.62
CA TYR A 245 -0.55 -1.00 4.29
C TYR A 245 -0.55 -2.10 5.35
N SER A 246 -0.08 -3.29 5.01
CA SER A 246 -0.23 -4.48 5.84
C SER A 246 0.95 -4.71 6.79
N LYS A 247 0.82 -5.69 7.69
CA LYS A 247 1.94 -6.17 8.50
C LYS A 247 3.07 -6.73 7.64
N PHE A 248 2.82 -7.24 6.43
CA PHE A 248 3.87 -7.76 5.56
C PHE A 248 4.87 -6.65 5.19
N THR A 249 4.39 -5.50 4.71
CA THR A 249 5.26 -4.34 4.43
C THR A 249 6.02 -3.88 5.66
N MET A 250 5.34 -3.80 6.81
CA MET A 250 5.96 -3.38 8.08
C MET A 250 7.07 -4.31 8.53
N LEU A 251 6.88 -5.61 8.36
CA LEU A 251 7.85 -6.64 8.75
C LEU A 251 9.07 -6.68 7.83
N VAL A 252 8.93 -6.39 6.53
CA VAL A 252 10.10 -6.23 5.65
C VAL A 252 11.02 -5.13 6.20
N LEU A 253 10.47 -3.95 6.51
CA LEU A 253 11.29 -2.87 7.07
C LEU A 253 11.80 -3.21 8.47
N GLN A 254 11.01 -3.88 9.31
CA GLN A 254 11.46 -4.28 10.65
C GLN A 254 12.60 -5.30 10.63
N ASP A 255 12.55 -6.27 9.72
CA ASP A 255 13.54 -7.34 9.60
C ASP A 255 14.92 -6.83 9.14
N THR A 256 15.00 -5.60 8.59
CA THR A 256 16.30 -4.92 8.37
C THR A 256 17.02 -4.55 9.68
N GLY A 257 16.32 -4.55 10.82
CA GLY A 257 16.83 -4.06 12.10
C GLY A 257 16.94 -2.54 12.22
N ILE A 258 16.71 -1.79 11.14
CA ILE A 258 16.73 -0.32 11.12
C ILE A 258 15.52 0.25 11.86
N TYR A 259 14.36 -0.39 11.69
CA TYR A 259 13.07 0.11 12.15
C TYR A 259 12.46 -0.84 13.18
N GLN A 260 11.75 -0.28 14.16
CA GLN A 260 10.80 -1.02 14.98
C GLN A 260 9.39 -0.60 14.57
N ALA A 261 8.62 -1.53 14.03
CA ALA A 261 7.29 -1.29 13.51
C ALA A 261 6.22 -1.36 14.62
N ASN A 262 5.35 -0.35 14.67
CA ASN A 262 4.14 -0.39 15.48
C ASN A 262 3.05 -1.16 14.74
N LEU A 263 3.07 -2.49 14.81
CA LEU A 263 2.17 -3.38 14.04
C LEU A 263 0.67 -3.14 14.28
N ASN A 264 0.29 -2.41 15.33
CA ASN A 264 -1.08 -1.97 15.53
C ASN A 264 -1.55 -0.99 14.44
N LYS A 265 -0.62 -0.30 13.76
CA LYS A 265 -0.87 0.66 12.66
C LYS A 265 -1.14 -0.01 11.30
N ALA A 266 -0.97 -1.32 11.20
CA ALA A 266 -1.32 -2.06 9.99
C ALA A 266 -2.83 -1.97 9.68
N GLY A 267 -3.16 -1.81 8.40
CA GLY A 267 -4.53 -1.89 7.92
C GLY A 267 -5.07 -3.32 7.95
N ARG A 268 -6.41 -3.46 7.81
CA ARG A 268 -7.06 -4.77 7.71
C ARG A 268 -6.70 -5.44 6.40
N TYR A 269 -5.94 -6.53 6.47
CA TYR A 269 -5.50 -7.30 5.31
C TYR A 269 -5.89 -8.77 5.51
N GLU A 270 -6.88 -9.26 4.76
CA GLU A 270 -7.40 -10.64 4.87
C GLU A 270 -7.26 -11.44 3.56
N TRP A 271 -6.57 -10.87 2.58
CA TRP A 271 -6.32 -11.51 1.30
C TRP A 271 -5.43 -12.75 1.47
N GLY A 272 -5.97 -13.94 1.19
CA GLY A 272 -5.24 -15.21 1.34
C GLY A 272 -5.11 -15.72 2.77
N MET A 273 -5.68 -15.03 3.75
CA MET A 273 -5.60 -15.44 5.16
C MET A 273 -6.24 -16.82 5.36
N ASN A 274 -5.51 -17.73 6.01
CA ASN A 274 -5.90 -19.12 6.28
C ASN A 274 -6.23 -19.98 5.04
N GLN A 275 -5.77 -19.60 3.84
CA GLN A 275 -6.06 -20.31 2.59
C GLN A 275 -5.00 -21.36 2.20
N GLY A 276 -4.06 -21.66 3.10
CA GLY A 276 -3.03 -22.68 2.91
C GLY A 276 -1.86 -22.25 2.01
N CYS A 277 -0.97 -23.19 1.74
CA CYS A 277 0.29 -22.93 1.04
C CYS A 277 0.12 -22.46 -0.41
N LEU A 278 -0.93 -22.91 -1.10
CA LEU A 278 -1.21 -22.48 -2.47
C LEU A 278 -1.50 -20.97 -2.55
N ALA A 279 -2.15 -20.41 -1.53
CA ALA A 279 -2.39 -18.97 -1.46
C ALA A 279 -1.08 -18.18 -1.26
N ALA A 280 -0.15 -18.70 -0.46
CA ALA A 280 1.16 -18.08 -0.24
C ALA A 280 2.06 -18.13 -1.49
N GLN A 281 1.90 -19.16 -2.33
CA GLN A 281 2.65 -19.32 -3.58
C GLN A 281 2.09 -18.47 -4.73
N GLY A 282 0.77 -18.23 -4.74
CA GLY A 282 0.11 -17.50 -5.82
C GLY A 282 -0.15 -18.37 -7.05
N GLY A 283 -0.19 -17.74 -8.24
CA GLY A 283 -0.48 -18.44 -9.51
C GLY A 283 -1.97 -18.77 -9.74
N CYS A 284 -2.31 -19.26 -10.94
CA CYS A 284 -3.71 -19.47 -11.35
C CYS A 284 -4.49 -20.52 -10.55
N ASP A 285 -3.78 -21.39 -9.82
CA ASP A 285 -4.37 -22.44 -8.98
C ASP A 285 -4.54 -21.99 -7.52
N SER A 286 -4.03 -20.81 -7.17
CA SER A 286 -4.27 -20.23 -5.86
C SER A 286 -5.77 -19.98 -5.64
N PRO A 287 -6.30 -20.30 -4.44
CA PRO A 287 -7.69 -20.01 -4.09
C PRO A 287 -8.01 -18.51 -4.03
N THR A 288 -7.00 -17.64 -3.99
CA THR A 288 -7.19 -16.18 -4.01
C THR A 288 -7.33 -15.63 -5.42
N ILE A 289 -7.02 -16.42 -6.44
CA ILE A 289 -7.08 -16.01 -7.84
C ILE A 289 -8.44 -16.37 -8.42
N CYS A 290 -9.05 -15.42 -9.14
CA CYS A 290 -10.36 -15.63 -9.72
C CYS A 290 -10.24 -16.28 -11.10
N LYS A 291 -11.21 -17.14 -11.45
CA LYS A 291 -11.39 -17.61 -12.81
C LYS A 291 -12.16 -16.58 -13.64
N LEU A 292 -11.91 -16.57 -14.94
CA LEU A 292 -12.48 -15.57 -15.85
C LEU A 292 -13.96 -15.85 -16.11
N ALA A 293 -14.85 -15.18 -15.38
CA ALA A 293 -16.26 -15.13 -15.69
C ALA A 293 -16.63 -13.77 -16.32
N LYS A 294 -17.17 -13.79 -17.55
CA LYS A 294 -17.55 -12.54 -18.24
C LYS A 294 -18.67 -11.84 -17.47
N ASN A 295 -18.45 -10.57 -17.15
CA ASN A 295 -19.44 -9.66 -16.54
C ASN A 295 -19.93 -10.01 -15.13
N GLU A 296 -19.29 -10.94 -14.41
CA GLU A 296 -19.61 -11.17 -13.00
C GLU A 296 -19.10 -10.03 -12.11
N ARG A 297 -19.85 -9.77 -11.03
CA ARG A 297 -19.50 -8.79 -9.99
C ARG A 297 -19.77 -9.41 -8.64
N PHE A 298 -18.86 -9.21 -7.70
CA PHE A 298 -18.97 -9.75 -6.35
C PHE A 298 -18.41 -8.76 -5.34
N CYS A 299 -18.76 -8.93 -4.07
CA CYS A 299 -18.28 -8.08 -3.00
C CYS A 299 -16.87 -8.46 -2.56
N SER A 300 -16.08 -7.46 -2.16
CA SER A 300 -14.85 -7.69 -1.41
C SER A 300 -15.12 -8.40 -0.09
N TYR A 301 -14.12 -9.07 0.47
CA TYR A 301 -14.25 -9.80 1.75
C TYR A 301 -14.74 -8.91 2.91
N ASN A 302 -14.39 -7.61 2.88
CA ASN A 302 -14.85 -6.62 3.85
C ASN A 302 -16.16 -5.91 3.42
N TYR A 303 -16.76 -6.32 2.32
CA TYR A 303 -17.96 -5.76 1.67
C TYR A 303 -17.96 -4.24 1.53
N GLN A 304 -16.78 -3.64 1.33
CA GLN A 304 -16.65 -2.21 1.05
C GLN A 304 -16.65 -1.91 -0.44
N HIS A 305 -16.26 -2.88 -1.27
CA HIS A 305 -16.10 -2.68 -2.70
C HIS A 305 -16.92 -3.71 -3.48
N ILE A 306 -17.46 -3.28 -4.62
CA ILE A 306 -17.82 -4.17 -5.72
C ILE A 306 -16.54 -4.46 -6.50
N GLN A 307 -16.29 -5.74 -6.77
CA GLN A 307 -15.11 -6.25 -7.46
C GLN A 307 -15.49 -7.03 -8.71
N PHE A 308 -14.51 -7.28 -9.56
CA PHE A 308 -14.61 -8.13 -10.73
C PHE A 308 -13.30 -8.87 -10.96
N CYS A 309 -13.35 -9.93 -11.78
CA CYS A 309 -12.15 -10.62 -12.22
C CYS A 309 -11.53 -9.91 -13.42
N LYS A 310 -10.36 -9.29 -13.22
CA LYS A 310 -9.60 -8.63 -14.29
C LYS A 310 -8.63 -9.65 -14.90
N PRO A 311 -8.65 -9.88 -16.23
CA PRO A 311 -7.73 -10.81 -16.87
C PRO A 311 -6.26 -10.53 -16.51
N SER A 312 -5.52 -11.60 -16.19
CA SER A 312 -4.07 -11.51 -16.05
C SER A 312 -3.45 -11.33 -17.43
N GLN A 313 -2.50 -10.40 -17.57
CA GLN A 313 -1.79 -10.21 -18.84
C GLN A 313 -0.87 -11.40 -19.18
N LYS A 314 -0.48 -12.20 -18.18
CA LYS A 314 0.43 -13.34 -18.33
C LYS A 314 -0.26 -14.68 -18.57
N LEU A 315 -1.52 -14.84 -18.14
CA LEU A 315 -2.15 -16.16 -18.00
C LEU A 315 -3.55 -16.14 -18.62
N ALA A 316 -3.79 -17.02 -19.60
CA ALA A 316 -4.99 -17.00 -20.43
C ALA A 316 -6.28 -17.43 -19.70
N GLU A 317 -6.19 -18.12 -18.56
CA GLU A 317 -7.33 -18.80 -17.93
C GLU A 317 -7.67 -18.30 -16.51
N CYS A 318 -7.00 -17.25 -16.02
CA CYS A 318 -7.28 -16.68 -14.70
C CYS A 318 -7.10 -15.15 -14.65
N GLY A 319 -7.55 -14.54 -13.56
CA GLY A 319 -7.50 -13.10 -13.37
C GLY A 319 -7.29 -12.67 -11.93
N LEU A 320 -6.99 -11.38 -11.76
CA LEU A 320 -6.85 -10.73 -10.47
C LEU A 320 -8.17 -10.11 -10.05
N VAL A 321 -8.56 -10.35 -8.80
CA VAL A 321 -9.71 -9.67 -8.20
C VAL A 321 -9.39 -8.18 -8.07
N THR A 322 -10.16 -7.34 -8.75
CA THR A 322 -9.94 -5.90 -8.84
C THR A 322 -11.16 -5.13 -8.32
N ALA A 323 -10.93 -4.13 -7.47
CA ALA A 323 -11.98 -3.21 -7.04
C ALA A 323 -12.49 -2.33 -8.19
N LEU A 324 -13.81 -2.36 -8.40
CA LEU A 324 -14.51 -1.55 -9.39
C LEU A 324 -15.17 -0.33 -8.78
N THR A 325 -15.86 -0.50 -7.65
CA THR A 325 -16.68 0.55 -7.03
C THR A 325 -16.59 0.50 -5.52
N ASP A 326 -16.33 1.64 -4.87
CA ASP A 326 -16.41 1.79 -3.42
C ASP A 326 -17.84 2.13 -3.00
N CYS A 327 -18.40 1.30 -2.13
CA CYS A 327 -19.73 1.52 -1.59
C CYS A 327 -19.78 2.69 -0.59
N ASN A 328 -18.63 3.20 -0.13
CA ASN A 328 -18.45 4.38 0.71
C ASN A 328 -19.28 4.30 2.00
N LYS A 329 -20.37 5.07 2.10
CA LYS A 329 -21.29 5.05 3.26
C LYS A 329 -22.32 3.90 3.20
N LYS A 330 -22.23 3.04 2.19
CA LYS A 330 -23.03 1.82 1.98
C LYS A 330 -22.13 0.60 2.09
N ARG A 331 -22.71 -0.59 2.00
CA ARG A 331 -21.99 -1.86 1.96
C ARG A 331 -22.41 -2.66 0.75
N CYS A 332 -21.49 -3.45 0.21
CA CYS A 332 -21.75 -4.34 -0.90
C CYS A 332 -22.58 -5.56 -0.45
N PHE A 333 -23.55 -5.97 -1.26
CA PHE A 333 -24.26 -7.23 -1.13
C PHE A 333 -24.24 -7.96 -2.47
N ASN A 334 -24.02 -9.28 -2.42
CA ASN A 334 -24.09 -10.15 -3.58
C ASN A 334 -25.55 -10.48 -3.91
N TYR A 335 -25.83 -10.70 -5.18
CA TYR A 335 -27.11 -11.23 -5.64
C TYR A 335 -26.91 -12.00 -6.94
N GLN A 336 -27.85 -12.89 -7.24
CA GLN A 336 -27.89 -13.57 -8.53
C GLN A 336 -28.87 -12.84 -9.44
N ASP A 337 -28.42 -12.50 -10.64
CA ASP A 337 -29.29 -11.89 -11.64
C ASP A 337 -30.33 -12.91 -12.12
N SER A 338 -31.62 -12.60 -11.98
CA SER A 338 -32.70 -13.53 -12.29
C SER A 338 -32.80 -13.86 -13.79
N SER A 339 -32.29 -12.99 -14.67
CA SER A 339 -32.36 -13.18 -16.13
C SER A 339 -31.14 -13.91 -16.69
N THR A 340 -29.96 -13.63 -16.17
CA THR A 340 -28.68 -14.15 -16.70
C THR A 340 -28.03 -15.20 -15.81
N LEU A 341 -28.56 -15.42 -14.60
CA LEU A 341 -28.00 -16.28 -13.55
C LEU A 341 -26.57 -15.90 -13.10
N LEU A 342 -26.03 -14.78 -13.60
CA LEU A 342 -24.69 -14.30 -13.27
C LEU A 342 -24.65 -13.76 -11.84
N HIS A 343 -23.51 -13.95 -11.17
CA HIS A 343 -23.22 -13.28 -9.91
C HIS A 343 -23.06 -11.77 -10.13
N LYS A 344 -23.82 -11.00 -9.36
CA LYS A 344 -23.78 -9.54 -9.37
C LYS A 344 -23.63 -9.02 -7.94
N ALA A 345 -23.31 -7.74 -7.85
CA ALA A 345 -23.14 -7.07 -6.57
C ALA A 345 -23.65 -5.63 -6.63
N LYS A 346 -24.13 -5.13 -5.49
CA LYS A 346 -24.71 -3.79 -5.39
C LYS A 346 -24.54 -3.19 -4.00
N CYS A 347 -24.40 -1.87 -3.92
CA CYS A 347 -24.20 -1.16 -2.66
C CYS A 347 -25.54 -0.76 -2.01
N PHE A 348 -25.77 -1.24 -0.78
CA PHE A 348 -26.97 -0.96 0.02
C PHE A 348 -26.65 -0.18 1.30
N LYS A 349 -27.55 0.72 1.70
CA LYS A 349 -27.46 1.32 3.04
C LYS A 349 -27.78 0.25 4.06
N SER A 350 -26.86 0.00 4.97
CA SER A 350 -26.98 -1.09 5.94
C SER A 350 -26.40 -0.70 7.30
N LYS A 351 -26.88 -1.37 8.35
CA LYS A 351 -26.41 -1.18 9.72
C LYS A 351 -26.59 -2.47 10.51
N CYS A 352 -25.56 -2.87 11.27
CA CYS A 352 -25.65 -3.94 12.25
C CYS A 352 -26.51 -3.50 13.44
N THR A 353 -27.47 -4.33 13.83
CA THR A 353 -28.36 -4.14 14.99
C THR A 353 -28.44 -5.44 15.79
N SER A 354 -29.12 -5.40 16.95
CA SER A 354 -29.41 -6.61 17.74
C SER A 354 -30.31 -7.63 17.03
N LEU A 355 -31.07 -7.20 16.01
CA LEU A 355 -31.95 -8.06 15.20
C LEU A 355 -31.28 -8.58 13.93
N GLY A 356 -30.00 -8.26 13.73
CA GLY A 356 -29.20 -8.62 12.56
C GLY A 356 -28.83 -7.43 11.68
N ILE A 357 -28.61 -7.67 10.38
CA ILE A 357 -28.16 -6.61 9.47
C ILE A 357 -29.39 -5.96 8.84
N ARG A 358 -29.70 -4.74 9.30
CA ARG A 358 -30.76 -3.92 8.71
C ARG A 358 -30.31 -3.40 7.36
N VAL A 359 -31.03 -3.72 6.29
CA VAL A 359 -30.77 -3.27 4.92
C VAL A 359 -31.91 -2.35 4.49
N LYS A 360 -31.58 -1.17 3.93
CA LYS A 360 -32.56 -0.20 3.39
C LYS A 360 -32.34 0.02 1.90
N TYR A 361 -33.40 -0.16 1.11
CA TYR A 361 -33.39 0.06 -0.33
C TYR A 361 -34.72 0.65 -0.81
N LYS A 362 -34.68 1.73 -1.61
CA LYS A 362 -35.86 2.41 -2.19
C LYS A 362 -37.02 2.74 -1.22
N GLY A 363 -36.79 2.79 0.09
CA GLY A 363 -37.81 3.08 1.10
C GLY A 363 -38.15 1.87 1.97
N GLU A 364 -38.00 0.67 1.41
CA GLU A 364 -38.17 -0.61 2.10
C GLU A 364 -37.01 -0.94 3.04
N VAL A 365 -37.32 -1.71 4.07
CA VAL A 365 -36.37 -2.20 5.07
C VAL A 365 -36.54 -3.70 5.22
N GLN A 366 -35.43 -4.43 5.13
CA GLN A 366 -35.36 -5.86 5.38
C GLN A 366 -34.22 -6.14 6.37
N TYR A 367 -34.22 -7.34 6.96
CA TYR A 367 -33.19 -7.78 7.90
C TYR A 367 -32.59 -9.09 7.44
N CYS A 368 -31.27 -9.13 7.30
CA CYS A 368 -30.55 -10.39 7.33
C CYS A 368 -30.51 -10.88 8.78
N GLN A 369 -30.99 -12.10 9.01
CA GLN A 369 -31.02 -12.73 10.35
C GLN A 369 -29.99 -13.84 10.51
N SER A 370 -29.51 -14.43 9.41
CA SER A 370 -28.46 -15.44 9.40
C SER A 370 -27.55 -15.28 8.17
N ASP A 371 -26.36 -15.88 8.26
CA ASP A 371 -25.40 -15.93 7.16
C ASP A 371 -26.04 -16.59 5.94
N PHE A 372 -25.80 -16.01 4.75
CA PHE A 372 -26.24 -16.52 3.44
C PHE A 372 -27.75 -16.62 3.21
N ALA A 373 -28.60 -16.23 4.17
CA ALA A 373 -30.03 -16.08 3.95
C ALA A 373 -30.33 -15.14 2.78
N THR A 374 -31.53 -15.24 2.21
CA THR A 374 -31.97 -14.34 1.14
C THR A 374 -33.02 -13.37 1.65
N ILE A 375 -32.94 -12.12 1.19
CA ILE A 375 -33.97 -11.10 1.42
C ILE A 375 -34.36 -10.46 0.09
N SER A 376 -35.64 -10.09 -0.06
CA SER A 376 -36.17 -9.58 -1.32
C SER A 376 -36.54 -8.09 -1.21
N PHE A 377 -36.23 -7.35 -2.27
CA PHE A 377 -36.66 -5.96 -2.49
C PHE A 377 -37.15 -5.80 -3.92
N ASN A 378 -38.47 -5.60 -4.13
CA ASN A 378 -39.07 -5.40 -5.46
C ASN A 378 -38.42 -6.28 -6.56
N ASP A 379 -38.56 -7.60 -6.42
CA ASP A 379 -38.03 -8.63 -7.33
C ASP A 379 -36.49 -8.79 -7.39
N GLN A 380 -35.75 -8.05 -6.56
CA GLN A 380 -34.31 -8.26 -6.37
C GLN A 380 -34.06 -9.10 -5.10
N ILE A 381 -33.69 -10.37 -5.28
CA ILE A 381 -33.29 -11.27 -4.21
C ILE A 381 -31.80 -11.05 -3.93
N ILE A 382 -31.45 -10.55 -2.74
CA ILE A 382 -30.06 -10.36 -2.34
C ILE A 382 -29.65 -11.40 -1.30
N GLN A 383 -28.38 -11.80 -1.35
CA GLN A 383 -27.79 -12.73 -0.40
C GLN A 383 -27.21 -11.96 0.79
N CYS A 384 -27.55 -12.43 1.99
CA CYS A 384 -27.05 -11.90 3.24
C CYS A 384 -25.57 -12.23 3.44
N PRO A 385 -24.77 -11.25 3.89
CA PRO A 385 -23.34 -11.41 4.08
C PRO A 385 -23.04 -12.26 5.32
N VAL A 386 -21.80 -12.70 5.44
CA VAL A 386 -21.29 -13.34 6.65
C VAL A 386 -21.22 -12.31 7.78
N PHE A 387 -21.90 -12.58 8.89
CA PHE A 387 -22.08 -11.61 9.96
C PHE A 387 -20.77 -11.24 10.64
N LYS A 388 -19.86 -12.20 10.89
CA LYS A 388 -18.55 -11.90 11.51
C LYS A 388 -17.70 -10.93 10.67
N ASP A 389 -17.81 -11.00 9.34
CA ASP A 389 -17.04 -10.18 8.42
C ASP A 389 -17.74 -8.84 8.17
N PHE A 390 -19.07 -8.82 8.29
CA PHE A 390 -19.88 -7.64 8.10
C PHE A 390 -20.02 -6.77 9.36
N CYS A 391 -20.21 -7.39 10.52
CA CYS A 391 -20.51 -6.77 11.80
C CYS A 391 -19.39 -7.07 12.82
N ASN A 392 -18.22 -6.48 12.57
CA ASN A 392 -17.05 -6.55 13.47
C ASN A 392 -16.69 -5.15 13.98
N ASP A 393 -15.63 -5.08 14.79
CA ASP A 393 -15.09 -3.83 15.35
C ASP A 393 -14.83 -2.74 14.31
N TYR A 394 -14.49 -3.12 13.07
CA TYR A 394 -14.31 -2.16 11.99
C TYR A 394 -15.60 -1.42 11.65
N SER A 395 -16.76 -2.06 11.78
CA SER A 395 -18.06 -1.45 11.50
C SER A 395 -18.36 -0.23 12.41
N LEU A 396 -17.85 -0.25 13.66
CA LEU A 396 -17.97 0.86 14.61
C LEU A 396 -17.14 2.08 14.18
N CYS A 397 -16.07 1.84 13.43
CA CYS A 397 -15.15 2.83 12.87
C CYS A 397 -15.40 3.07 11.37
N ASN A 398 -16.66 2.92 10.93
CA ASN A 398 -17.10 3.14 9.53
C ASN A 398 -16.38 2.26 8.50
N ASN A 399 -15.84 1.12 8.94
CA ASN A 399 -14.98 0.22 8.18
C ASN A 399 -13.72 0.91 7.64
N ARG A 400 -13.29 2.01 8.25
CA ARG A 400 -12.08 2.77 7.89
C ARG A 400 -11.10 2.83 9.05
N GLY A 401 -11.13 1.82 9.90
CA GLY A 401 -10.31 1.72 11.08
C GLY A 401 -10.74 0.60 12.01
N LYS A 402 -9.86 0.23 12.93
CA LYS A 402 -10.09 -0.77 13.96
C LYS A 402 -10.50 -0.11 15.27
N LEU A 403 -11.37 -0.76 16.06
CA LEU A 403 -11.59 -0.37 17.44
C LEU A 403 -10.48 -0.97 18.33
N ILE A 404 -9.77 -0.13 19.07
CA ILE A 404 -8.75 -0.53 20.05
C ILE A 404 -9.02 0.26 21.31
N ASP A 405 -9.22 -0.43 22.44
CA ASP A 405 -9.52 0.17 23.75
C ASP A 405 -10.66 1.22 23.69
N GLY A 406 -11.73 0.89 22.95
CA GLY A 406 -12.90 1.76 22.77
C GLY A 406 -12.68 2.99 21.88
N LYS A 407 -11.50 3.14 21.25
CA LYS A 407 -11.17 4.23 20.32
C LYS A 407 -10.91 3.71 18.92
N CYS A 408 -11.40 4.43 17.92
CA CYS A 408 -11.10 4.08 16.54
C CYS A 408 -9.68 4.50 16.17
N GLN A 409 -8.89 3.52 15.79
CA GLN A 409 -7.64 3.72 15.09
C GLN A 409 -7.89 3.63 13.58
N CYS A 410 -7.72 4.73 12.88
CA CYS A 410 -8.08 4.83 11.48
C CYS A 410 -7.05 4.20 10.55
N ASP A 411 -7.55 3.60 9.47
CA ASP A 411 -6.74 3.14 8.35
C ASP A 411 -6.07 4.34 7.66
N LEU A 412 -5.07 4.05 6.82
CA LEU A 412 -4.32 5.06 6.07
C LEU A 412 -5.26 6.08 5.41
N GLY A 413 -4.97 7.37 5.59
CA GLY A 413 -5.75 8.44 4.97
C GLY A 413 -7.06 8.80 5.66
N PHE A 414 -7.52 8.04 6.66
CA PHE A 414 -8.74 8.37 7.40
C PHE A 414 -8.45 8.98 8.77
N LYS A 415 -9.34 9.86 9.23
CA LYS A 415 -9.20 10.52 10.53
C LYS A 415 -10.53 10.79 11.26
N GLY A 416 -10.37 11.19 12.52
CA GLY A 416 -11.45 11.56 13.43
C GLY A 416 -11.96 10.39 14.27
N LYS A 417 -12.76 10.68 15.29
CA LYS A 417 -13.20 9.71 16.33
C LYS A 417 -13.83 8.40 15.79
N LYS A 418 -14.36 8.40 14.56
CA LYS A 418 -14.94 7.22 13.89
C LYS A 418 -14.40 6.99 12.48
N CYS A 419 -13.25 7.59 12.11
CA CYS A 419 -12.61 7.40 10.81
C CYS A 419 -13.46 7.76 9.58
N LYS A 420 -14.34 8.75 9.72
CA LYS A 420 -15.28 9.15 8.65
C LYS A 420 -14.70 10.10 7.60
N LYS A 421 -13.58 10.74 7.90
CA LYS A 421 -13.02 11.81 7.06
C LYS A 421 -11.78 11.30 6.36
N LEU A 422 -11.80 11.30 5.03
CA LEU A 422 -10.60 11.16 4.23
C LEU A 422 -9.80 12.47 4.32
N LEU A 423 -8.60 12.38 4.89
CA LEU A 423 -7.55 13.40 4.99
C LEU A 423 -7.90 14.74 5.66
#